data_AF-B3DVK9-F1
#
_entry.id   AF-B3DVK9-F1
#
_cell.length_a   1.000
_cell.length_b   1.000
_cell.length_c   1.000
_cell.angle_alpha   90.00
_cell.angle_beta   90.00
_cell.angle_gamma   90.00
#
_symmetry.space_group_name_H-M   'P 1'
#
loop_
_entity.id
_entity.type
_entity.pdbx_description
1 polymer ?
#
loop_
_entity_poly.entity_id
_entity_poly.type
_entity_poly.pdbx_seq_one_letter_code
_entity_poly.pdbx_strand_id
1 'polypeptide(L)'
;MQNLPDKTLMEVIHKPLSRSFKVPLSTDLSYGRFIVSTKKFLDPSIYTRGKSVTVIGRLSRVQRGIIGQRPYKYPVISASHIHLWSDTY
;
A
#
# COMPACT_ATOMS: atom_id res chain seq x y z
N MET A 1 3.50 7.65 4.79
CA MET A 1 2.57 8.22 3.79
C MET A 1 3.04 9.61 3.47
N GLN A 2 2.94 10.03 2.21
CA GLN A 2 3.33 11.36 1.76
C GLN A 2 2.21 11.94 0.90
N ASN A 3 1.60 13.03 1.34
CA ASN A 3 0.63 13.78 0.56
C ASN A 3 1.38 14.85 -0.25
N LEU A 4 1.38 14.70 -1.57
CA LEU A 4 1.85 15.72 -2.50
C LEU A 4 0.63 16.54 -2.97
N PRO A 5 0.83 17.79 -3.41
CA PRO A 5 -0.25 18.67 -3.86
C PRO A 5 -1.18 18.03 -4.90
N ASP A 6 -0.64 17.17 -5.79
CA ASP A 6 -1.42 16.52 -6.86
C ASP A 6 -1.76 15.05 -6.61
N LYS A 7 -1.16 14.42 -5.59
CA LYS A 7 -1.29 12.96 -5.37
C LYS A 7 -0.89 12.53 -3.97
N THR A 8 -1.60 11.55 -3.45
CA THR A 8 -1.17 10.84 -2.24
C THR A 8 -0.32 9.62 -2.61
N LEU A 9 0.83 9.49 -1.95
CA LEU A 9 1.70 8.33 -2.00
C LEU A 9 1.65 7.57 -0.68
N MET A 10 1.26 6.29 -0.74
CA MET A 10 1.24 5.40 0.41
C MET A 10 2.19 4.23 0.17
N GLU A 11 3.11 3.97 1.10
CA GLU A 11 3.89 2.74 1.08
C GLU A 11 3.06 1.63 1.72
N VAL A 12 2.90 0.52 1.00
CA VAL A 12 2.13 -0.64 1.44
C VAL A 12 3.03 -1.88 1.37
N ILE A 13 2.97 -2.69 2.43
CA ILE A 13 3.68 -3.97 2.48
C ILE A 13 2.79 -5.01 1.80
N HIS A 14 3.30 -5.69 0.78
CA HIS A 14 2.60 -6.78 0.14
C HIS A 14 2.61 -7.99 1.06
N LYS A 15 1.48 -8.23 1.71
CA LYS A 15 1.25 -9.45 2.49
C LYS A 15 0.42 -10.45 1.70
N PRO A 16 0.67 -11.76 1.83
CA PRO A 16 -0.19 -12.78 1.27
C PRO A 16 -1.62 -12.62 1.81
N LEU A 17 -2.61 -12.77 0.93
CA LEU A 17 -4.02 -12.85 1.33
C LEU A 17 -4.26 -14.18 2.06
N SER A 18 -5.17 -14.16 3.05
CA SER A 18 -5.70 -15.38 3.67
C SER A 18 -6.42 -16.24 2.63
N ARG A 19 -6.55 -17.56 2.86
CA ARG A 19 -7.24 -18.51 1.96
C ARG A 19 -8.66 -18.06 1.61
N SER A 20 -9.29 -17.26 2.45
CA SER A 20 -10.62 -16.69 2.21
C SER A 20 -10.62 -15.49 1.26
N PHE A 21 -9.46 -14.98 0.84
CA PHE A 21 -9.25 -13.75 0.05
C PHE A 21 -9.83 -12.46 0.67
N LYS A 22 -10.35 -12.55 1.90
CA LYS A 22 -11.03 -11.44 2.60
C LYS A 22 -10.06 -10.51 3.32
N VAL A 23 -8.96 -11.01 3.87
CA VAL A 23 -8.01 -10.19 4.63
C VAL A 23 -6.57 -10.61 4.36
N PRO A 24 -5.59 -9.71 4.47
CA PRO A 24 -4.19 -10.08 4.52
C PRO A 24 -3.93 -11.02 5.71
N LEU A 25 -3.06 -12.02 5.54
CA LEU A 25 -2.62 -12.84 6.66
C LEU A 25 -1.86 -11.95 7.67
N SER A 26 -2.20 -12.10 8.94
CA SER A 26 -1.42 -11.57 10.07
C SER A 26 -0.15 -12.40 10.24
N THR A 27 0.75 -12.30 9.25
CA THR A 27 2.05 -12.96 9.21
C THR A 27 3.15 -11.92 8.97
N ASP A 28 4.36 -12.25 9.39
CA ASP A 28 5.58 -11.51 9.07
C ASP A 28 6.05 -11.75 7.62
N LEU A 29 5.44 -12.71 6.92
CA LEU A 29 5.72 -12.93 5.49
C LEU A 29 5.26 -11.72 4.68
N SER A 30 6.23 -11.10 4.00
CA SER A 30 5.97 -10.06 3.00
C SER A 30 6.63 -10.43 1.69
N TYR A 31 5.88 -10.29 0.59
CA TYR A 31 6.40 -10.48 -0.77
C TYR A 31 7.08 -9.21 -1.31
N GLY A 32 7.29 -8.20 -0.46
CA GLY A 32 7.91 -6.94 -0.81
C GLY A 32 7.07 -5.72 -0.43
N ARG A 33 7.46 -4.56 -0.96
CA ARG A 33 6.81 -3.28 -0.71
C ARG A 33 6.46 -2.62 -2.04
N PHE A 34 5.30 -1.99 -2.09
CA PHE A 34 4.86 -1.23 -3.25
C PHE A 34 4.37 0.15 -2.82
N ILE A 35 4.43 1.09 -3.75
CA ILE A 35 3.93 2.43 -3.54
C ILE A 35 2.57 2.53 -4.23
N VAL A 36 1.58 2.98 -3.50
CA VAL A 36 0.25 3.29 -4.02
C VAL A 36 0.20 4.78 -4.29
N SER A 37 -0.05 5.16 -5.54
CA SER A 37 -0.27 6.53 -5.97
C SER A 37 -1.74 6.71 -6.31
N THR A 38 -2.40 7.65 -5.64
CA THR A 38 -3.79 8.02 -5.96
C THR A 38 -3.89 9.53 -6.15
N LYS A 39 -4.76 9.97 -7.07
CA LYS A 39 -5.11 11.40 -7.23
C LYS A 39 -6.12 11.86 -6.18
N LYS A 40 -6.79 10.91 -5.50
CA LYS A 40 -7.68 11.23 -4.37
C LYS A 40 -6.82 11.49 -3.15
N PHE A 41 -7.15 12.55 -2.43
CA PHE A 41 -6.56 12.79 -1.11
C PHE A 41 -6.97 11.65 -0.17
N LEU A 42 -5.98 11.00 0.46
CA LEU A 42 -6.24 10.09 1.57
C LEU A 42 -5.89 10.81 2.87
N ASP A 43 -6.70 10.60 3.90
CA ASP A 43 -6.46 11.16 5.22
C ASP A 43 -5.43 10.28 5.97
N PRO A 44 -4.26 10.81 6.36
CA PRO A 44 -3.27 10.05 7.11
C PRO A 44 -3.77 9.58 8.49
N SER A 45 -4.78 10.24 9.05
CA SER A 45 -5.43 9.87 10.32
C SER A 45 -6.26 8.59 10.18
N ILE A 46 -6.78 8.33 8.98
CA ILE A 46 -7.55 7.13 8.65
C ILE A 46 -6.62 6.02 8.15
N TYR A 47 -5.67 6.36 7.28
CA TYR A 47 -4.72 5.42 6.67
C TYR A 47 -3.43 5.31 7.50
N THR A 48 -3.58 4.86 8.74
CA THR A 48 -2.48 4.71 9.70
C THR A 48 -1.74 3.38 9.56
N ARG A 49 -0.50 3.34 10.07
CA ARG A 49 0.30 2.11 10.12
C ARG A 49 -0.44 1.07 10.98
N GLY A 50 -0.59 -0.14 10.47
CA GLY A 50 -1.29 -1.24 11.15
C GLY A 50 -2.66 -1.56 10.54
N LYS A 51 -3.22 -0.66 9.73
CA LYS A 51 -4.47 -0.93 9.00
C LYS A 51 -4.23 -1.76 7.74
N SER A 52 -5.16 -2.67 7.47
CA SER A 52 -5.17 -3.48 6.25
C SER A 52 -5.89 -2.72 5.14
N VAL A 53 -5.29 -2.70 3.95
CA VAL A 53 -5.86 -2.07 2.77
C VAL A 53 -5.80 -3.01 1.58
N THR A 54 -6.86 -3.02 0.78
CA THR A 54 -6.87 -3.63 -0.55
C THR A 54 -6.86 -2.52 -1.59
N VAL A 55 -5.94 -2.62 -2.55
CA VAL A 55 -5.78 -1.62 -3.59
C VAL A 55 -5.99 -2.27 -4.94
N ILE A 56 -6.91 -1.70 -5.72
CA ILE A 56 -7.16 -2.07 -7.11
C ILE A 56 -6.67 -0.92 -7.99
N GLY A 57 -5.77 -1.23 -8.90
CA GLY A 57 -5.16 -0.23 -9.75
C GLY A 57 -4.24 -0.84 -10.79
N ARG A 58 -3.64 0.04 -11.60
CA ARG A 58 -2.70 -0.36 -12.64
C ARG A 58 -1.27 -0.16 -12.15
N LEU A 59 -0.40 -1.11 -12.42
CA LEU A 59 1.05 -0.92 -12.24
C LEU A 59 1.53 0.17 -13.21
N SER A 60 1.96 1.31 -12.68
CA SER A 60 2.30 2.50 -13.46
C SER A 60 3.79 2.53 -13.79
N ARG A 61 4.66 2.40 -12.79
CA ARG A 61 6.11 2.48 -12.96
C ARG A 61 6.83 1.78 -11.81
N VAL A 62 8.15 1.69 -11.89
CA VAL A 62 8.99 1.25 -10.78
C VAL A 62 9.82 2.43 -10.29
N GLN A 63 9.69 2.75 -9.00
CA GLN A 63 10.45 3.80 -8.34
C GLN A 63 11.63 3.17 -7.60
N ARG A 64 12.83 3.68 -7.84
CA ARG A 64 14.02 3.28 -7.06
C ARG A 64 13.93 3.93 -5.68
N GLY A 65 14.20 3.15 -4.65
CA GLY A 65 14.32 3.62 -3.28
C GLY A 65 15.31 2.76 -2.51
N ILE A 66 15.35 2.92 -1.20
CA ILE A 66 16.30 2.21 -0.34
C ILE A 66 15.50 1.57 0.80
N ILE A 67 15.67 0.27 1.01
CA ILE A 67 15.13 -0.43 2.19
C ILE A 67 16.32 -0.76 3.09
N GLY A 68 16.36 -0.16 4.27
CA GLY A 68 17.51 -0.24 5.17
C GLY A 68 18.73 0.41 4.54
N GLN A 69 19.60 -0.41 3.95
CA GLN A 69 20.83 0.05 3.27
C GLN A 69 20.97 -0.51 1.85
N ARG A 70 19.94 -1.19 1.32
CA ARG A 70 19.98 -1.81 -0.01
C ARG A 70 19.08 -1.08 -1.01
N PRO A 71 19.55 -0.88 -2.26
CA PRO A 71 18.69 -0.34 -3.30
C PRO A 71 17.54 -1.30 -3.57
N TYR A 72 16.32 -0.77 -3.57
CA TYR A 72 15.09 -1.51 -3.81
C TYR A 72 14.26 -0.86 -4.90
N LYS A 73 13.55 -1.69 -5.66
CA LYS A 73 12.69 -1.27 -6.76
C LYS A 73 11.24 -1.38 -6.32
N TYR A 74 10.65 -0.26 -5.96
CA TYR A 74 9.25 -0.18 -5.55
C TYR A 74 8.34 -0.13 -6.78
N PRO A 75 7.53 -1.16 -7.06
CA PRO A 75 6.44 -1.02 -8.00
C PRO A 75 5.47 0.07 -7.50
N VAL A 76 5.12 1.01 -8.38
CA VAL A 76 4.18 2.08 -8.15
C VAL A 76 2.86 1.72 -8.81
N ILE A 77 1.83 1.51 -8.00
CA ILE A 77 0.47 1.21 -8.45
C ILE A 77 -0.32 2.51 -8.46
N SER A 78 -0.85 2.88 -9.63
CA SER A 78 -1.86 3.91 -9.75
C SER A 78 -3.20 3.34 -9.30
N ALA A 79 -3.61 3.65 -8.07
CA ALA A 79 -4.84 3.15 -7.51
C ALA A 79 -6.06 3.80 -8.16
N SER A 80 -6.98 2.96 -8.64
CA SER A 80 -8.30 3.36 -9.09
C SER A 80 -9.31 3.24 -7.93
N HIS A 81 -9.19 2.18 -7.14
CA HIS A 81 -9.99 1.95 -5.94
C HIS A 81 -9.10 1.52 -4.77
N ILE A 82 -9.40 2.05 -3.59
CA ILE A 82 -8.72 1.71 -2.35
C ILE A 82 -9.83 1.34 -1.37
N HIS A 83 -9.74 0.13 -0.84
CA HIS A 83 -10.63 -0.37 0.20
C HIS A 83 -9.85 -0.46 1.49
N LEU A 84 -10.29 0.30 2.50
CA LEU A 84 -9.75 0.22 3.84
C LEU A 84 -10.58 -0.78 4.63
N TRP A 85 -9.93 -1.80 5.17
CA TRP A 85 -10.57 -2.74 6.07
C TRP A 85 -10.69 -2.09 7.44
N SER A 86 -11.92 -1.92 7.92
CA SER A 86 -12.16 -1.54 9.31
C SER A 86 -11.71 -2.68 10.23
N ASP A 87 -11.05 -2.32 11.33
CA ASP A 87 -10.98 -3.21 12.50
C ASP A 87 -12.41 -3.34 12.99
N THR A 88 -13.13 -4.38 12.58
CA THR A 88 -14.32 -4.80 13.29
C THR A 88 -13.82 -5.48 14.57
N TYR A 89 -13.78 -4.71 15.66
CA TYR A 89 -13.85 -5.24 17.02
C TYR A 89 -15.31 -5.51 17.38
#